data_AF-A0A535PFJ3-F1
#
_entry.id   AF-A0A535PFJ3-F1
#
_cell.length_a   1.000
_cell.length_b   1.000
_cell.length_c   1.000
_cell.angle_alpha   90.00
_cell.angle_beta   90.00
_cell.angle_gamma   90.00
#
_symmetry.space_group_name_H-M   'P 1'
#
loop_
_entity.id
_entity.type
_entity.pdbx_description
1 polymer ?
#
loop_
_entity_poly.entity_id
_entity_poly.type
_entity_poly.pdbx_seq_one_letter_code
_entity_poly.pdbx_strand_id
1 'polypeptide(L)'
;MDPSDLRAELADRLAGAGPIDAETVNAACFMLSRAIQDIDFSVPEAAPLLRRVLRVAGRVVIDTGTRGANPDDWPNTQAMALEWLDEALRALGYEVRPVS
;
A
#
# COMPACT_ATOMS: atom_id res chain seq x y z
N MET A 1 -7.02 18.45 -11.26
CA MET A 1 -7.47 18.37 -9.86
C MET A 1 -6.27 18.71 -8.99
N ASP A 2 -6.41 19.63 -8.06
CA ASP A 2 -5.31 20.03 -7.16
C ASP A 2 -5.00 18.85 -6.20
N PRO A 3 -3.72 18.53 -5.91
CA PRO A 3 -3.38 17.61 -4.83
C PRO A 3 -4.06 17.90 -3.48
N SER A 4 -4.41 19.14 -3.16
CA SER A 4 -5.18 19.47 -1.96
C SER A 4 -6.62 18.92 -2.01
N ASP A 5 -7.24 18.95 -3.18
CA ASP A 5 -8.62 18.49 -3.38
C ASP A 5 -8.72 16.98 -3.15
N LEU A 6 -7.74 16.23 -3.66
CA LEU A 6 -7.63 14.78 -3.46
C LEU A 6 -7.48 14.40 -1.98
N ARG A 7 -6.73 15.21 -1.21
CA ARG A 7 -6.53 14.96 0.22
C ARG A 7 -7.82 15.20 1.02
N ALA A 8 -8.53 16.27 0.70
CA ALA A 8 -9.79 16.61 1.35
C ALA A 8 -10.87 15.55 1.05
N GLU A 9 -11.03 15.19 -0.23
CA GLU A 9 -11.97 14.14 -0.64
C GLU A 9 -11.68 12.81 0.05
N LEU A 10 -10.41 12.39 0.09
CA LEU A 10 -10.05 11.16 0.77
C LEU A 10 -10.34 11.25 2.28
N ALA A 11 -10.02 12.36 2.92
CA ALA A 11 -10.28 12.56 4.34
C ALA A 11 -11.78 12.46 4.66
N ASP A 12 -12.63 13.07 3.84
CA ASP A 12 -14.09 12.98 3.99
C ASP A 12 -14.59 11.53 3.82
N ARG A 13 -14.06 10.81 2.81
CA ARG A 13 -14.41 9.40 2.59
C ARG A 13 -13.98 8.50 3.76
N LEU A 14 -12.80 8.75 4.34
CA LEU A 14 -12.28 8.01 5.50
C LEU A 14 -13.00 8.38 6.81
N ALA A 15 -13.47 9.62 6.95
CA ALA A 15 -14.20 10.10 8.12
C ALA A 15 -15.67 9.66 8.14
N GLY A 16 -16.23 9.31 6.97
CA GLY A 16 -17.58 8.78 6.86
C GLY A 16 -17.76 7.43 7.58
N ALA A 17 -18.99 7.14 8.00
CA ALA A 17 -19.35 5.84 8.60
C ALA A 17 -19.67 4.74 7.56
N GLY A 18 -19.56 5.06 6.27
CA GLY A 18 -19.83 4.13 5.17
C GLY A 18 -18.70 3.11 4.95
N PRO A 19 -18.96 2.01 4.24
CA PRO A 19 -17.93 1.06 3.85
C PRO A 19 -16.90 1.73 2.94
N ILE A 20 -15.63 1.42 3.16
CA ILE A 20 -14.51 1.92 2.37
C ILE A 20 -14.29 0.95 1.20
N ASP A 21 -14.27 1.46 -0.04
CA ASP A 21 -13.99 0.66 -1.23
C ASP A 21 -12.48 0.50 -1.50
N ALA A 22 -12.13 -0.40 -2.41
CA ALA A 22 -10.74 -0.73 -2.73
C ALA A 22 -9.96 0.49 -3.27
N GLU A 23 -10.64 1.33 -4.06
CA GLU A 23 -10.11 2.58 -4.59
C GLU A 23 -9.72 3.56 -3.48
N THR A 24 -10.58 3.71 -2.47
CA THR A 24 -10.30 4.55 -1.30
C THR A 24 -9.12 4.02 -0.50
N VAL A 25 -9.06 2.71 -0.26
CA VAL A 25 -7.93 2.10 0.46
C VAL A 25 -6.61 2.31 -0.29
N ASN A 26 -6.57 2.06 -1.60
CA ASN A 26 -5.36 2.27 -2.39
C ASN A 26 -4.96 3.75 -2.46
N ALA A 27 -5.92 4.66 -2.59
CA ALA A 27 -5.67 6.10 -2.51
C ALA A 27 -5.07 6.49 -1.14
N ALA A 28 -5.57 5.92 -0.04
CA ALA A 28 -5.01 6.11 1.29
C ALA A 28 -3.60 5.56 1.40
N CYS A 29 -3.33 4.34 0.93
CA CYS A 29 -1.98 3.79 0.88
C CYS A 29 -1.00 4.69 0.12
N PHE A 30 -1.42 5.20 -1.05
CA PHE A 30 -0.62 6.13 -1.83
C PHE A 30 -0.36 7.44 -1.08
N MET A 31 -1.39 8.07 -0.50
CA MET A 31 -1.24 9.31 0.25
C MET A 31 -0.36 9.14 1.49
N LEU A 32 -0.57 8.08 2.26
CA LEU A 32 0.26 7.76 3.42
C LEU A 32 1.70 7.54 2.99
N SER A 33 1.95 6.85 1.88
CA SER A 33 3.32 6.62 1.39
C SER A 33 4.10 7.92 1.14
N ARG A 34 3.40 9.00 0.77
CA ARG A 34 3.99 10.34 0.63
C ARG A 34 4.14 11.04 1.97
N ALA A 35 3.09 11.02 2.80
CA ALA A 35 3.09 11.70 4.10
C ALA A 35 4.19 11.19 5.04
N ILE A 36 4.50 9.89 5.00
CA ILE A 36 5.57 9.33 5.82
C ILE A 36 6.98 9.81 5.42
N GLN A 37 7.17 10.46 4.27
CA GLN A 37 8.46 11.08 3.95
C GLN A 37 8.78 12.29 4.83
N ASP A 38 7.74 12.92 5.38
CA ASP A 38 7.85 14.12 6.20
C ASP A 38 7.93 13.79 7.70
N ILE A 39 7.92 12.50 8.06
CA ILE A 39 8.05 12.02 9.43
C ILE A 39 9.53 11.80 9.76
N ASP A 40 9.98 12.38 10.87
CA ASP A 40 11.29 12.09 11.46
C ASP A 40 11.25 10.76 12.21
N PHE A 41 11.58 9.67 11.52
CA PHE A 41 11.68 8.36 12.15
C PHE A 41 12.96 8.25 12.98
N SER A 42 12.86 7.67 14.18
CA SER A 42 14.03 7.32 14.99
C SER A 42 14.90 6.21 14.39
N VAL A 43 14.37 5.49 13.39
CA VAL A 43 15.06 4.44 12.63
C VAL A 43 14.99 4.81 11.14
N PRO A 44 16.11 5.19 10.50
CA PRO A 44 16.12 5.66 9.11
C PRO A 44 15.56 4.66 8.09
N GLU A 45 15.71 3.37 8.37
CA GLU A 45 15.26 2.26 7.54
C GLU A 45 13.73 2.08 7.53
N ALA A 46 13.02 2.63 8.54
CA ALA A 46 11.59 2.45 8.70
C ALA A 46 10.79 3.14 7.57
N ALA A 47 11.14 4.36 7.19
CA ALA A 47 10.46 5.10 6.13
C ALA A 47 10.47 4.38 4.78
N PRO A 48 11.62 3.94 4.22
CA PRO A 48 11.64 3.24 2.94
C PRO A 48 11.00 1.86 2.99
N LEU A 49 11.02 1.16 4.13
CA LEU A 49 10.28 -0.09 4.32
C LEU A 49 8.77 0.15 4.29
N LEU A 50 8.28 1.08 5.11
CA LEU A 50 6.85 1.39 5.22
C LEU A 50 6.26 1.89 3.89
N ARG A 51 7.01 2.69 3.12
CA ARG A 51 6.60 3.08 1.76
C ARG A 51 6.34 1.89 0.85
N ARG A 52 7.19 0.88 0.90
CA ARG A 52 7.06 -0.34 0.07
C ARG A 52 5.90 -1.19 0.54
N VAL A 53 5.73 -1.37 1.85
CA VAL A 53 4.57 -2.09 2.43
C VAL A 53 3.26 -1.44 2.04
N LEU A 54 3.15 -0.11 2.13
CA LEU A 54 1.93 0.62 1.71
C LEU A 54 1.65 0.44 0.22
N ARG A 55 2.70 0.45 -0.63
CA ARG A 55 2.55 0.19 -2.06
C ARG A 55 2.03 -1.22 -2.34
N VAL A 56 2.57 -2.23 -1.66
CA VAL A 56 2.09 -3.62 -1.77
C VAL A 56 0.63 -3.73 -1.31
N ALA A 57 0.30 -3.15 -0.16
CA ALA A 57 -1.06 -3.17 0.38
C ALA A 57 -2.08 -2.54 -0.57
N GLY A 58 -1.80 -1.34 -1.09
CA GLY A 58 -2.70 -0.65 -2.03
C GLY A 58 -2.91 -1.46 -3.32
N ARG A 59 -1.84 -2.07 -3.82
CA ARG A 59 -1.90 -2.88 -5.04
C ARG A 59 -2.70 -4.17 -4.86
N VAL A 60 -2.45 -4.92 -3.78
CA VAL A 60 -3.21 -6.14 -3.45
C VAL A 60 -4.70 -5.82 -3.30
N VAL A 61 -5.04 -4.72 -2.63
CA VAL A 61 -6.43 -4.32 -2.42
C VAL A 61 -7.12 -3.96 -3.74
N ILE A 62 -6.45 -3.28 -4.68
CA ILE A 62 -7.06 -2.99 -5.99
C ILE A 62 -7.25 -4.22 -6.84
N ASP A 63 -6.24 -5.08 -6.91
CA ASP A 63 -6.27 -6.26 -7.77
C ASP A 63 -7.30 -7.30 -7.29
N THR A 64 -7.66 -7.28 -6.00
CA THR A 64 -8.56 -8.28 -5.40
C THR A 64 -9.91 -7.73 -4.91
N GLY A 65 -10.00 -6.43 -4.62
CA GLY A 65 -11.14 -5.81 -3.96
C GLY A 65 -12.01 -4.91 -4.84
N THR A 66 -11.59 -4.63 -6.07
CA THR A 66 -12.38 -3.83 -7.01
C THR A 66 -13.57 -4.61 -7.57
N ARG A 67 -14.63 -3.90 -7.96
CA ARG A 67 -15.79 -4.54 -8.59
C ARG A 67 -15.37 -5.17 -9.92
N GLY A 68 -15.46 -6.50 -10.01
CA GLY A 68 -15.05 -7.25 -11.20
C GLY A 68 -13.62 -7.78 -11.14
N ALA A 69 -12.93 -7.68 -9.99
CA ALA A 69 -11.67 -8.37 -9.75
C ALA A 69 -11.79 -9.88 -10.08
N ASN A 70 -10.82 -10.40 -10.82
CA ASN A 70 -10.78 -11.80 -11.23
C ASN A 70 -9.86 -12.61 -10.29
N PRO A 71 -10.35 -13.69 -9.65
CA PRO A 71 -9.50 -14.57 -8.85
C PRO A 71 -8.29 -15.15 -9.60
N ASP A 72 -8.37 -15.29 -10.94
CA ASP A 72 -7.27 -15.79 -11.76
C ASP A 72 -6.06 -14.83 -11.81
N ASP A 73 -6.25 -13.56 -11.41
CA ASP A 73 -5.15 -12.59 -11.31
C ASP A 73 -4.33 -12.75 -10.01
N TRP A 74 -4.81 -13.56 -9.06
CA TRP A 74 -4.16 -13.75 -7.76
C TRP A 74 -2.72 -14.26 -7.86
N PRO A 75 -2.39 -15.31 -8.64
CA PRO A 75 -1.00 -15.80 -8.71
C PRO A 75 -0.01 -14.71 -9.14
N ASN A 76 -0.40 -13.84 -10.07
CA ASN A 76 0.43 -12.73 -10.52
C ASN A 76 0.55 -11.64 -9.44
N THR A 77 -0.57 -11.28 -8.82
CA THR A 77 -0.61 -10.30 -7.72
C THR A 77 0.25 -10.75 -6.55
N GLN A 78 0.15 -12.03 -6.18
CA GLN A 78 0.92 -12.65 -5.11
C GLN A 78 2.42 -12.65 -5.41
N ALA A 79 2.81 -13.08 -6.62
CA ALA A 79 4.22 -13.12 -7.02
C ALA A 79 4.87 -11.72 -6.93
N MET A 80 4.22 -10.71 -7.51
CA MET A 80 4.68 -9.32 -7.44
C MET A 80 4.72 -8.78 -6.00
N ALA A 81 3.70 -9.07 -5.18
CA ALA A 81 3.66 -8.63 -3.80
C ALA A 81 4.84 -9.20 -2.98
N LEU A 82 5.12 -10.50 -3.16
CA LEU A 82 6.24 -11.16 -2.50
C LEU A 82 7.59 -10.64 -3.00
N GLU A 83 7.74 -10.43 -4.31
CA GLU A 83 8.95 -9.83 -4.90
C GLU A 83 9.22 -8.44 -4.32
N TRP A 84 8.22 -7.55 -4.27
CA TRP A 84 8.38 -6.20 -3.73
C TRP A 84 8.71 -6.18 -2.22
N LEU A 85 8.13 -7.11 -1.45
CA LEU A 85 8.47 -7.28 -0.04
C LEU A 85 9.90 -7.78 0.14
N ASP A 86 10.32 -8.75 -0.67
CA ASP A 86 11.67 -9.29 -0.65
C ASP A 86 12.70 -8.22 -1.03
N GLU A 87 12.46 -7.45 -2.09
CA GLU A 87 13.30 -6.30 -2.45
C GLU A 87 13.40 -5.26 -1.31
N ALA A 88 12.29 -4.98 -0.62
CA ALA A 88 12.26 -4.06 0.52
C ALA A 88 13.13 -4.54 1.68
N LEU A 89 13.08 -5.84 1.94
CA LEU A 89 13.71 -6.49 3.09
C LEU A 89 15.17 -6.86 2.83
N ARG A 90 15.55 -7.18 1.58
CA ARG A 90 16.94 -7.43 1.17
C ARG A 90 17.85 -6.24 1.42
N ALA A 91 17.37 -5.03 1.21
CA ALA A 91 18.10 -3.81 1.54
C ALA A 91 18.45 -3.69 3.04
N LEU A 92 17.74 -4.44 3.89
CA LEU A 92 17.92 -4.49 5.34
C LEU A 92 18.61 -5.79 5.80
N GLY A 93 19.08 -6.63 4.87
CA GLY A 93 19.72 -7.91 5.16
C GLY A 93 18.75 -9.06 5.46
N TYR A 94 17.46 -8.89 5.18
CA TYR A 94 16.44 -9.93 5.35
C TYR A 94 16.08 -10.57 4.01
N GLU A 95 15.59 -11.81 4.05
CA GLU A 95 15.06 -12.54 2.90
C GLU A 95 13.65 -13.04 3.22
N VAL A 96 12.70 -12.82 2.31
CA VAL A 96 11.34 -13.33 2.46
C VAL A 96 11.32 -14.79 2.05
N ARG A 97 10.97 -15.67 2.99
CA ARG A 97 10.79 -17.10 2.74
C ARG A 97 9.44 -17.55 3.26
N PRO A 98 8.77 -18.51 2.58
CA PRO A 98 7.62 -19.19 3.15
C PRO A 98 7.99 -19.78 4.52
N VAL A 99 7.13 -19.57 5.52
CA VAL A 99 7.24 -20.29 6.78
C VAL A 99 6.73 -21.71 6.51
N SER A 100 7.61 -22.69 6.66
CA SER A 100 7.34 -24.12 6.51
C SER A 100 6.31 -24.63 7.52
#